data_AF-A0AAV4ZQE1-F1
#
_entry.id   AF-A0AAV4ZQE1-F1
#
_cell.length_a   1.000
_cell.length_b   1.000
_cell.length_c   1.000
_cell.angle_alpha   90.00
_cell.angle_beta   90.00
_cell.angle_gamma   90.00
#
_symmetry.space_group_name_H-M   'P 1'
#
loop_
_entity.id
_entity.type
_entity.pdbx_description
1 polymer ?
#
loop_
_entity_poly.entity_id
_entity_poly.type
_entity_poly.pdbx_seq_one_letter_code
_entity_poly.pdbx_strand_id
1 'polypeptide(L)'
;MPSVDPVSPVLESLFSLLAEAPPGRDRAAAERFAERLDRLEYAARWEGAGPETLAAIAGARMLLGLAAYPVPRRIGLPQRVPREVPVAEQRTAH
;
A
#
# COMPACT_ATOMS: atom_id res chain seq x y z
N MET A 1 -5.62 29.91 15.54
CA MET A 1 -6.50 29.16 14.61
C MET A 1 -6.03 27.72 14.64
N PRO A 2 -6.89 26.70 14.85
CA PRO A 2 -6.47 25.32 14.69
C PRO A 2 -6.10 25.13 13.22
N SER A 3 -4.82 24.88 12.94
CA SER A 3 -4.36 24.48 11.62
C SER A 3 -4.93 23.08 11.41
N VAL A 4 -5.96 22.97 10.57
CA VAL A 4 -6.40 21.66 10.10
C VAL A 4 -5.28 21.21 9.16
N ASP A 5 -4.41 20.33 9.64
CA ASP A 5 -3.43 19.70 8.77
C ASP A 5 -4.20 19.08 7.59
N PRO A 6 -3.79 19.35 6.34
CA PRO A 6 -4.49 18.80 5.19
C PRO A 6 -4.44 17.28 5.29
N VAL A 7 -5.61 16.65 5.28
CA VAL A 7 -5.72 15.19 5.21
C VAL A 7 -4.98 14.75 3.96
N SER A 8 -4.11 13.75 4.07
CA SER A 8 -3.38 13.22 2.91
C SER A 8 -4.37 12.86 1.80
N PRO A 9 -4.11 13.20 0.52
CA PRO A 9 -5.01 12.89 -0.59
C PRO A 9 -5.31 11.38 -0.72
N VAL A 10 -4.40 10.54 -0.22
CA VAL A 10 -4.61 9.09 -0.09
C VAL A 10 -5.73 8.76 0.90
N LEU A 11 -5.75 9.43 2.05
CA LEU A 11 -6.76 9.24 3.09
C LEU A 11 -8.12 9.79 2.62
N GLU A 12 -8.16 10.94 1.95
CA GLU A 12 -9.41 11.46 1.36
C GLU A 12 -10.01 10.45 0.36
N SER A 13 -9.16 9.91 -0.53
CA SER A 13 -9.58 8.93 -1.52
C SER A 13 -10.03 7.61 -0.86
N LEU A 14 -9.37 7.20 0.23
CA LEU A 14 -9.74 6.02 1.01
C LEU A 14 -11.11 6.22 1.69
N PHE A 15 -11.36 7.38 2.30
CA PHE A 15 -12.66 7.69 2.91
C PHE A 15 -13.77 7.75 1.86
N SER A 16 -13.50 8.33 0.69
CA SER A 16 -14.46 8.32 -0.42
C SER A 16 -14.81 6.89 -0.84
N LEU A 17 -13.83 6.00 -0.92
CA LEU A 17 -14.05 4.59 -1.27
C LEU A 17 -14.87 3.86 -0.18
N LEU A 18 -14.63 4.14 1.09
CA LEU A 18 -15.38 3.55 2.21
C LEU A 18 -16.81 4.08 2.34
N ALA A 19 -17.11 5.26 1.82
CA ALA A 19 -18.45 5.82 1.78
C ALA A 19 -19.33 5.21 0.68
N GLU A 20 -18.74 4.50 -0.29
CA GLU A 20 -19.47 3.79 -1.34
C GLU A 20 -20.14 2.52 -0.79
N ALA A 21 -21.21 2.07 -1.46
CA ALA A 21 -21.87 0.83 -1.10
C ALA A 21 -20.89 -0.36 -1.24
N PRO A 22 -20.75 -1.21 -0.21
CA PRO A 22 -19.78 -2.29 -0.23
C PRO A 22 -20.12 -3.33 -1.32
N PRO A 23 -19.12 -4.03 -1.88
CA PRO A 23 -19.31 -4.96 -3.00
C PRO A 23 -20.19 -6.17 -2.68
N GLY A 24 -20.40 -6.47 -1.38
CA GLY A 24 -21.25 -7.57 -0.95
C GLY A 24 -20.76 -8.93 -1.48
N ARG A 25 -21.61 -9.63 -2.24
CA ARG A 25 -21.28 -10.90 -2.90
C ARG A 25 -20.93 -10.76 -4.39
N ASP A 26 -20.99 -9.55 -4.94
CA ASP A 26 -20.64 -9.31 -6.35
C ASP A 26 -19.11 -9.37 -6.50
N ARG A 27 -18.64 -10.41 -7.18
CA ARG A 27 -17.23 -10.64 -7.47
C ARG A 27 -16.62 -9.52 -8.31
N ALA A 28 -17.30 -9.05 -9.34
CA ALA A 28 -16.78 -8.00 -10.21
C ALA A 28 -16.69 -6.66 -9.47
N ALA A 29 -17.66 -6.37 -8.58
CA ALA A 29 -17.55 -5.23 -7.68
C ALA A 29 -16.37 -5.38 -6.72
N ALA A 30 -16.19 -6.54 -6.10
CA ALA A 30 -15.08 -6.80 -5.18
C ALA A 30 -13.71 -6.62 -5.86
N GLU A 31 -13.55 -7.11 -7.09
CA GLU A 31 -12.34 -6.92 -7.90
C GLU A 31 -12.05 -5.44 -8.16
N ARG A 32 -13.08 -4.62 -8.49
CA ARG A 32 -12.91 -3.17 -8.68
C ARG A 32 -12.50 -2.44 -7.39
N PHE A 33 -13.11 -2.79 -6.26
CA PHE A 33 -12.73 -2.20 -4.97
C PHE A 33 -11.30 -2.60 -4.57
N ALA A 34 -10.92 -3.86 -4.81
CA ALA A 34 -9.56 -4.34 -4.55
C ALA A 34 -8.54 -3.58 -5.40
N GLU A 35 -8.80 -3.40 -6.70
CA GLU A 35 -7.92 -2.65 -7.59
C GLU A 35 -7.76 -1.18 -7.15
N ARG A 36 -8.83 -0.53 -6.70
CA ARG A 36 -8.76 0.85 -6.19
C ARG A 36 -7.94 0.94 -4.91
N LEU A 37 -8.12 0.01 -3.98
CA LEU A 37 -7.29 -0.06 -2.76
C LEU A 37 -5.81 -0.30 -3.11
N ASP A 38 -5.52 -1.16 -4.08
CA ASP A 38 -4.15 -1.44 -4.50
C ASP A 38 -3.46 -0.19 -5.08
N ARG A 39 -4.18 0.61 -5.87
CA ARG A 39 -3.68 1.90 -6.38
C ARG A 39 -3.41 2.89 -5.24
N LEU A 40 -4.29 2.95 -4.23
CA LEU A 40 -4.09 3.80 -3.05
C LEU A 40 -2.88 3.34 -2.23
N GLU A 41 -2.72 2.03 -2.03
CA GLU A 41 -1.59 1.45 -1.31
C GLU A 41 -0.26 1.75 -2.03
N TYR A 42 -0.26 1.67 -3.37
CA TYR A 42 0.89 2.03 -4.17
C TYR A 42 1.23 3.52 -4.05
N ALA A 43 0.24 4.40 -4.20
CA ALA A 43 0.43 5.84 -4.05
C ALA A 43 0.94 6.17 -2.64
N ALA A 44 0.35 5.57 -1.60
CA ALA A 44 0.79 5.74 -0.21
C ALA A 44 2.27 5.39 -0.04
N ARG A 45 2.73 4.27 -0.61
CA ARG A 45 4.15 3.88 -0.55
C ARG A 45 5.06 4.82 -1.33
N TRP A 46 4.65 5.25 -2.52
CA TRP A 46 5.44 6.13 -3.37
C TRP A 46 5.61 7.53 -2.78
N GLU A 47 4.54 8.07 -2.19
CA GLU A 47 4.52 9.37 -1.50
C GLU A 47 5.18 9.34 -0.11
N GLY A 48 5.65 8.17 0.35
CA GLY A 48 6.26 8.03 1.67
C GLY A 48 5.28 8.20 2.83
N ALA A 49 4.02 7.79 2.65
CA ALA A 49 3.00 7.87 3.69
C ALA A 49 3.38 7.06 4.95
N GLY A 50 2.95 7.58 6.10
CA GLY A 50 3.20 6.95 7.39
C GLY A 50 2.53 5.57 7.56
N PRO A 51 2.99 4.79 8.56
CA PRO A 51 2.43 3.47 8.84
C PRO A 51 0.93 3.50 9.15
N GLU A 52 0.40 4.61 9.67
CA GLU A 52 -1.02 4.80 9.96
C GLU A 52 -1.87 4.79 8.69
N THR A 53 -1.39 5.42 7.61
CA THR A 53 -2.07 5.42 6.32
C THR A 53 -2.10 4.02 5.71
N LEU A 54 -0.98 3.30 5.78
CA LEU A 54 -0.91 1.91 5.30
C LEU A 54 -1.81 0.98 6.13
N ALA A 55 -1.87 1.18 7.44
CA ALA A 55 -2.76 0.44 8.33
C ALA A 55 -4.24 0.73 8.03
N ALA A 56 -4.60 1.97 7.72
CA ALA A 56 -5.96 2.33 7.33
C ALA A 56 -6.38 1.63 6.03
N ILE A 57 -5.49 1.56 5.03
CA ILE A 57 -5.74 0.83 3.77
C ILE A 57 -5.91 -0.67 4.03
N ALA A 58 -5.06 -1.26 4.87
CA ALA A 58 -5.17 -2.66 5.26
C ALA A 58 -6.50 -2.94 6.01
N GLY A 59 -6.90 -2.06 6.92
CA GLY A 59 -8.17 -2.14 7.63
C GLY A 59 -9.38 -2.04 6.69
N ALA A 60 -9.36 -1.11 5.72
CA ALA A 60 -10.40 -0.99 4.70
C ALA A 60 -10.54 -2.28 3.87
N ARG A 61 -9.42 -2.92 3.52
CA ARG A 61 -9.43 -4.21 2.82
C ARG A 61 -10.15 -5.30 3.62
N MET A 62 -9.92 -5.37 4.93
CA MET A 62 -10.58 -6.33 5.81
C MET A 62 -12.08 -6.03 5.94
N LEU A 63 -12.46 -4.76 6.15
CA LEU A 63 -13.85 -4.34 6.28
C LEU A 63 -14.68 -4.63 5.03
N LEU A 64 -14.08 -4.48 3.85
CA LEU A 64 -14.74 -4.76 2.57
C LEU A 64 -14.72 -6.25 2.18
N GLY A 65 -14.13 -7.13 3.00
CA GLY A 65 -14.03 -8.57 2.72
C GLY A 65 -13.10 -8.91 1.55
N LEU A 66 -12.11 -8.06 1.26
CA LEU A 66 -11.28 -8.14 0.06
C LEU A 66 -9.97 -8.91 0.26
N ALA A 67 -9.82 -9.61 1.39
CA ALA A 67 -8.61 -10.37 1.72
C ALA A 67 -8.31 -11.48 0.69
N ALA A 68 -9.35 -12.05 0.07
CA ALA A 68 -9.24 -13.11 -0.93
C ALA A 68 -8.95 -12.61 -2.36
N TYR A 69 -8.93 -11.30 -2.56
CA TYR A 69 -8.64 -10.67 -3.86
C TYR A 69 -7.21 -10.15 -3.79
N PRO A 70 -6.20 -10.91 -4.22
CA PRO A 70 -4.81 -10.56 -3.98
C PRO A 70 -4.39 -9.37 -4.83
N VAL A 71 -3.51 -8.56 -4.24
CA VAL A 71 -2.75 -7.52 -4.94
C VAL A 71 -1.96 -8.17 -6.09
N PRO A 72 -2.09 -7.74 -7.35
CA PRO A 72 -1.13 -8.12 -8.36
C PRO A 72 0.23 -7.54 -7.95
N ARG A 73 1.17 -8.40 -7.53
CA ARG A 73 2.58 -8.05 -7.19
C ARG A 73 3.39 -7.48 -8.37
N ARG A 74 2.72 -7.01 -9.43
CA ARG A 74 3.33 -6.33 -10.56
C ARG A 74 3.23 -4.83 -10.39
N ILE A 75 3.85 -4.33 -9.33
CA ILE A 75 4.44 -3.01 -9.42
C ILE A 75 5.91 -3.24 -9.21
N GLY A 76 6.64 -3.17 -10.32
CA GLY A 76 8.08 -3.35 -10.37
C GLY A 76 8.76 -2.30 -9.52
N LEU A 77 8.85 -2.56 -8.21
CA LEU A 77 9.94 -2.01 -7.44
C LEU A 77 11.21 -2.57 -8.08
N PRO A 78 12.15 -1.73 -8.53
CA PRO A 78 13.50 -2.22 -8.71
C PRO A 78 13.90 -2.77 -7.34
N GLN A 79 13.97 -4.09 -7.21
CA GLN A 79 14.64 -4.68 -6.08
C GLN A 79 16.05 -4.09 -6.15
N ARG A 80 16.37 -3.15 -5.27
CA ARG A 80 17.76 -2.85 -4.97
C ARG A 80 18.26 -4.13 -4.34
N VAL A 81 18.72 -5.04 -5.20
CA VAL A 81 19.53 -6.18 -4.81
C VAL A 81 20.61 -5.57 -3.90
N PRO A 82 20.76 -6.04 -2.66
CA PRO A 82 21.91 -5.66 -1.85
C PRO A 82 23.11 -5.98 -2.73
N ARG A 83 23.81 -4.94 -3.18
CA ARG A 83 25.08 -5.13 -3.87
C ARG A 83 25.92 -5.82 -2.81
N GLU A 84 26.14 -7.12 -2.95
CA GLU A 84 27.15 -7.83 -2.18
C GLU A 84 28.42 -7.01 -2.40
N VAL A 85 28.76 -6.18 -1.42
CA VAL A 85 30.06 -5.55 -1.38
C VAL A 85 30.97 -6.75 -1.21
N PRO A 86 31.82 -7.11 -2.19
CA PRO A 86 32.78 -8.16 -1.94
C PRO A 86 33.58 -7.68 -0.74
N VAL A 87 33.45 -8.41 0.37
CA VAL A 87 34.34 -8.31 1.51
C VAL A 87 35.71 -8.62 0.90
N ALA A 88 36.44 -7.57 0.54
CA ALA A 88 37.85 -7.68 0.23
C ALA A 88 38.46 -8.36 1.46
N GLU A 89 38.95 -9.58 1.22
CA GLU A 89 39.55 -10.46 2.22
C GLU A 89 40.40 -9.64 3.19
N GLN A 90 39.95 -9.57 4.44
CA GLN A 90 40.90 -9.49 5.55
C GLN A 90 41.69 -10.80 5.52
N ARG A 91 42.82 -10.79 4.81
CA ARG A 91 43.91 -11.73 5.06
C ARG A 91 45.12 -10.95 5.52
N THR A 92 45.12 -10.75 6.84
CA THR A 92 46.33 -10.65 7.64
C THR A 92 47.17 -11.92 7.42
N ALA A 93 48.41 -11.78 6.95
CA ALA A 93 49.50 -12.72 7.25
C ALA A 93 50.85 -12.18 6.76
N HIS A 94 51.67 -11.78 7.76
CA HIS A 94 53.14 -11.73 7.78
C HIS A 94 53.90 -10.68 6.96
#